data_AF-C9RD66-F1
#
_entry.id   AF-C9RD66-F1
#
_cell.length_a   1.000
_cell.length_b   1.000
_cell.length_c   1.000
_cell.angle_alpha   90.00
_cell.angle_beta   90.00
_cell.angle_gamma   90.00
#
_symmetry.space_group_name_H-M   'P 1'
#
loop_
_entity.id
_entity.type
_entity.pdbx_description
1 polymer ?
#
loop_
_entity_poly.entity_id
_entity_poly.type
_entity_poly.pdbx_seq_one_letter_code
_entity_poly.pdbx_strand_id
1 'polypeptide(L)'
;MQSGLYNRSGAVNYAYAYVFNYNPAYHKFSADCTNFVSQCLKAGGIPMVNAWWRPWWDKDDWYYYRHGSDAYDSNNDDDWSWSWVKVQTLYYHIKARLGTQVSSPSQLQLGDIVQVDFDGDGTLDHSMIVTKIDGNGNRYVMYYTVDRKDRLLHEINGTKYYLHITY
;
A
#
# COMPACT_ATOMS: atom_id res chain seq x y z
N MET A 1 -1.46 21.20 -13.73
CA MET A 1 -0.03 21.02 -13.40
C MET A 1 0.00 20.51 -11.97
N GLN A 2 0.17 19.22 -11.71
CA GLN A 2 1.41 18.46 -11.88
C GLN A 2 1.05 16.99 -12.21
N SER A 3 1.22 16.53 -13.45
CA SER A 3 1.13 15.09 -13.77
C SER A 3 2.47 14.46 -13.39
N GLY A 4 2.66 14.24 -12.09
CA GLY A 4 3.78 13.46 -11.57
C GLY A 4 3.45 11.98 -11.78
N LEU A 5 3.92 11.42 -12.89
CA LEU A 5 3.83 9.97 -13.16
C LEU A 5 4.28 9.18 -11.93
N TYR A 6 3.51 8.17 -11.53
CA TYR A 6 3.88 7.26 -10.45
C TYR A 6 5.26 6.61 -10.70
N ASN A 7 6.23 6.91 -9.83
CA ASN A 7 7.57 6.32 -9.87
C ASN A 7 7.55 4.91 -9.24
N ARG A 8 7.16 3.94 -10.06
CA ARG A 8 7.16 2.50 -9.70
C ARG A 8 8.49 2.04 -9.11
N SER A 9 9.61 2.49 -9.68
CA SER A 9 10.94 2.10 -9.19
C SER A 9 11.23 2.65 -7.79
N GLY A 10 10.78 3.88 -7.51
CA GLY A 10 10.85 4.49 -6.18
C GLY A 10 10.04 3.72 -5.15
N ALA A 11 8.82 3.33 -5.49
CA ALA A 11 7.97 2.51 -4.61
C ALA A 11 8.58 1.14 -4.30
N VAL A 12 9.13 0.46 -5.32
CA VAL A 12 9.80 -0.84 -5.15
C VAL A 12 11.09 -0.71 -4.35
N ASN A 13 11.91 0.31 -4.61
CA ASN A 13 13.14 0.56 -3.86
C ASN A 13 12.84 0.84 -2.39
N TYR A 14 11.78 1.59 -2.10
CA TYR A 14 11.31 1.79 -0.73
C TYR A 14 10.92 0.47 -0.07
N ALA A 15 10.15 -0.37 -0.78
CA ALA A 15 9.76 -1.68 -0.27
C ALA A 15 10.99 -2.53 0.10
N TYR A 16 11.99 -2.60 -0.78
CA TYR A 16 13.25 -3.33 -0.50
C TYR A 16 14.03 -2.76 0.68
N ALA A 17 14.04 -1.43 0.86
CA ALA A 17 14.76 -0.78 1.94
C ALA A 17 14.13 -1.04 3.32
N TYR A 18 12.79 -1.03 3.40
CA TYR A 18 12.08 -1.01 4.67
C TYR A 18 11.30 -2.29 5.01
N VAL A 19 11.28 -3.31 4.14
CA VAL A 19 10.60 -4.58 4.44
C VAL A 19 11.16 -5.30 5.67
N PHE A 20 12.45 -5.12 6.00
CA PHE A 20 13.10 -5.71 7.19
C PHE A 20 13.55 -4.68 8.22
N ASN A 21 13.53 -3.40 7.86
CA ASN A 21 13.95 -2.32 8.73
C ASN A 21 12.80 -1.32 8.73
N TYR A 22 11.94 -1.38 9.73
CA TYR A 22 10.79 -0.47 9.77
C TYR A 22 11.25 0.99 9.68
N ASN A 23 10.59 1.81 8.86
CA ASN A 23 10.96 3.22 8.74
C ASN A 23 10.61 3.99 10.04
N PRO A 24 11.59 4.49 10.81
CA PRO A 24 11.32 5.18 12.07
C PRO A 24 10.57 6.51 11.91
N ALA A 25 10.35 6.97 10.68
CA ALA A 25 9.56 8.16 10.39
C ALA A 25 8.04 7.96 10.43
N TYR A 26 7.56 6.74 10.69
CA TYR A 26 6.13 6.43 10.73
C TYR A 26 5.78 5.68 12.02
N HIS A 27 4.54 5.84 12.48
CA HIS A 27 3.96 5.12 13.60
C HIS A 27 3.95 3.62 13.31
N LYS A 28 4.32 2.79 14.29
CA LYS A 28 4.37 1.33 14.12
C LYS A 28 3.06 0.67 14.56
N PHE A 29 2.25 0.21 13.61
CA PHE A 29 0.99 -0.48 13.91
C PHE A 29 1.20 -1.97 14.19
N SER A 30 0.27 -2.58 14.93
CA SER A 30 0.25 -4.04 15.15
C SER A 30 -0.07 -4.82 13.86
N ALA A 31 -0.90 -4.25 12.99
CA ALA A 31 -1.20 -4.77 11.65
C ALA A 31 -0.82 -3.73 10.58
N ASP A 32 0.40 -3.83 10.08
CA ASP A 32 1.04 -2.72 9.37
C ASP A 32 1.03 -2.82 7.83
N CYS A 33 0.46 -3.87 7.26
CA CYS A 33 0.51 -4.12 5.81
C CYS A 33 0.07 -2.92 4.96
N THR A 34 -1.03 -2.25 5.32
CA THR A 34 -1.52 -1.07 4.62
C THR A 34 -0.59 0.12 4.77
N ASN A 35 -0.07 0.34 5.99
CA ASN A 35 0.81 1.46 6.26
C ASN A 35 2.11 1.32 5.46
N PHE A 36 2.72 0.13 5.44
CA PHE A 36 3.88 -0.17 4.59
C PHE A 36 3.59 0.08 3.10
N VAL A 37 2.45 -0.41 2.58
CA VAL A 37 2.05 -0.16 1.18
C VAL A 37 1.84 1.32 0.91
N SER A 38 1.20 2.06 1.83
CA SER A 38 0.99 3.50 1.69
C SER A 38 2.32 4.26 1.67
N GLN A 39 3.28 3.88 2.52
CA GLN A 39 4.62 4.44 2.48
C GLN A 39 5.33 4.17 1.13
N CYS A 40 5.17 2.97 0.56
CA CYS A 40 5.70 2.66 -0.77
C CYS A 40 5.08 3.54 -1.86
N LEU A 41 3.75 3.70 -1.86
CA LEU A 41 3.04 4.57 -2.81
C LEU A 41 3.51 6.03 -2.70
N LYS A 42 3.70 6.52 -1.47
CA LYS A 42 4.19 7.90 -1.22
C LYS A 42 5.63 8.06 -1.70
N ALA A 43 6.49 7.07 -1.46
CA ALA A 43 7.85 7.05 -1.98
C ALA A 43 7.90 6.95 -3.52
N GLY A 44 6.88 6.36 -4.13
CA GLY A 44 6.63 6.41 -5.57
C GLY A 44 6.11 7.75 -6.08
N GLY A 45 5.97 8.76 -5.23
CA GLY A 45 5.58 10.12 -5.63
C GLY A 45 4.08 10.36 -5.73
N ILE A 46 3.23 9.44 -5.26
CA ILE A 46 1.80 9.71 -5.13
C ILE A 46 1.59 10.84 -4.11
N PRO A 47 0.96 11.96 -4.47
CA PRO A 47 0.70 13.04 -3.54
C PRO A 47 -0.38 12.64 -2.54
N MET A 48 -0.16 13.02 -1.27
CA MET A 48 -1.17 12.85 -0.23
C MET A 48 -2.37 13.74 -0.49
N VAL A 49 -3.55 13.27 -0.09
CA VAL A 49 -4.82 14.01 -0.21
C VAL A 49 -5.47 14.09 1.16
N ASN A 50 -5.83 15.30 1.57
CA ASN A 50 -6.62 15.57 2.78
C ASN A 50 -7.85 16.41 2.38
N ALA A 51 -8.99 15.75 2.24
CA ALA A 51 -10.30 16.29 1.96
C ALA A 51 -11.01 16.60 3.29
N TRP A 52 -10.86 17.84 3.73
CA TRP A 52 -11.33 18.46 4.96
C TRP A 52 -12.79 18.24 5.42
N TRP A 53 -13.65 17.54 4.66
CA TRP A 53 -15.07 17.40 5.01
C TRP A 53 -15.73 16.16 4.37
N ARG A 54 -15.76 15.01 5.07
CA ARG A 54 -16.82 13.96 4.96
C ARG A 54 -16.67 12.77 5.95
N PRO A 55 -17.74 12.34 6.65
CA PRO A 55 -17.79 11.11 7.46
C PRO A 55 -18.31 9.91 6.64
N TRP A 56 -18.38 8.66 7.13
CA TRP A 56 -17.30 7.70 7.47
C TRP A 56 -16.91 6.98 6.15
N TRP A 57 -15.86 6.14 6.08
CA TRP A 57 -15.39 5.45 4.84
C TRP A 57 -14.60 6.29 3.85
N ASP A 58 -13.75 7.19 4.36
CA ASP A 58 -13.06 8.21 3.57
C ASP A 58 -11.99 7.64 2.62
N LYS A 59 -12.44 7.14 1.48
CA LYS A 59 -11.64 6.81 0.31
C LYS A 59 -11.08 8.05 -0.38
N ASP A 60 -11.56 9.24 -0.03
CA ASP A 60 -11.18 10.47 -0.70
C ASP A 60 -9.92 11.06 -0.04
N ASP A 61 -9.69 10.76 1.23
CA ASP A 61 -8.43 11.02 1.93
C ASP A 61 -7.40 9.93 1.67
N TRP A 62 -6.12 10.30 1.75
CA TRP A 62 -4.97 9.41 1.90
C TRP A 62 -3.77 10.26 2.32
N TYR A 63 -3.48 10.30 3.62
CA TYR A 63 -2.39 11.12 4.16
C TYR A 63 -1.77 10.51 5.42
N TYR A 64 -0.53 10.93 5.66
CA TYR A 64 0.21 10.75 6.91
C TYR A 64 1.04 12.00 7.16
N TYR A 65 0.73 12.71 8.23
CA TYR A 65 1.45 13.88 8.70
C TYR A 65 2.23 13.52 9.94
N ARG A 66 3.55 13.63 9.82
CA ARG A 66 4.47 13.45 10.91
C ARG A 66 4.59 14.75 11.70
N HIS A 67 4.49 14.67 13.01
CA HIS A 67 4.79 15.71 13.97
C HIS A 67 6.10 15.37 14.67
N GLY A 68 6.95 16.38 14.83
CA GLY A 68 8.28 16.17 15.41
C GLY A 68 9.22 15.28 14.59
N SER A 69 10.12 14.60 15.29
CA SER A 69 11.19 13.79 14.70
C SER A 69 11.53 12.54 15.50
N ASP A 70 10.73 12.24 16.51
CA ASP A 70 10.90 11.05 17.34
C ASP A 70 10.58 9.79 16.54
N ALA A 71 11.25 8.70 16.94
CA ALA A 71 11.19 7.45 16.20
C ALA A 71 9.89 6.71 16.51
N TYR A 72 9.24 6.24 15.46
CA TYR A 72 8.04 5.43 15.53
C TYR A 72 6.83 6.11 16.19
N ASP A 73 6.76 7.45 16.12
CA ASP A 73 5.69 8.23 16.75
C ASP A 73 5.57 7.88 18.25
N SER A 74 6.70 7.93 18.95
CA SER A 74 6.78 7.63 20.38
C SER A 74 6.03 8.62 21.27
N ASN A 75 5.80 9.83 20.77
CA ASN A 75 4.94 10.84 21.41
C ASN A 75 3.45 10.64 21.10
N ASN A 76 3.12 9.79 20.12
CA ASN A 76 1.76 9.45 19.70
C ASN A 76 0.94 10.70 19.32
N ASP A 77 1.56 11.57 18.53
CA ASP A 77 1.01 12.84 18.06
C ASP A 77 0.90 12.95 16.54
N ASP A 78 1.41 11.97 15.76
CA ASP A 78 1.22 11.88 14.31
C ASP A 78 -0.26 11.79 13.88
N ASP A 79 -0.60 12.35 12.71
CA ASP A 79 -1.95 12.32 12.13
C ASP A 79 -1.99 11.48 10.84
N TRP A 80 -3.01 10.65 10.66
CA TRP A 80 -3.19 9.85 9.44
C TRP A 80 -4.66 9.59 9.10
N SER A 81 -4.92 9.31 7.81
CA SER A 81 -6.26 8.92 7.35
C SER A 81 -6.51 7.41 7.50
N TRP A 82 -7.79 7.00 7.53
CA TRP A 82 -8.13 5.57 7.55
C TRP A 82 -7.65 4.82 6.29
N SER A 83 -7.73 5.45 5.12
CA SER A 83 -7.19 4.91 3.86
C SER A 83 -5.67 4.72 3.87
N TRP A 84 -4.92 5.40 4.75
CA TRP A 84 -3.49 5.18 4.90
C TRP A 84 -3.19 3.85 5.63
N VAL A 85 -4.02 3.46 6.60
CA VAL A 85 -3.74 2.36 7.54
C VAL A 85 -4.68 1.15 7.43
N LYS A 86 -5.85 1.25 6.79
CA LYS A 86 -6.81 0.14 6.65
C LYS A 86 -6.92 -0.34 5.19
N VAL A 87 -6.88 -1.67 5.02
CA VAL A 87 -6.89 -2.34 3.71
C VAL A 87 -8.13 -1.97 2.90
N GLN A 88 -9.32 -2.07 3.50
CA GLN A 88 -10.59 -1.81 2.82
C GLN A 88 -10.73 -0.37 2.32
N THR A 89 -10.33 0.63 3.11
CA THR A 89 -10.41 2.04 2.70
C THR A 89 -9.32 2.39 1.69
N LEU A 90 -8.13 1.78 1.80
CA LEU A 90 -7.09 1.90 0.76
C LEU A 90 -7.57 1.33 -0.59
N TYR A 91 -8.25 0.19 -0.59
CA TYR A 91 -8.85 -0.39 -1.81
C TYR A 91 -9.74 0.61 -2.53
N TYR A 92 -10.68 1.22 -1.79
CA TYR A 92 -11.59 2.20 -2.34
C TYR A 92 -10.86 3.47 -2.81
N HIS A 93 -9.83 3.92 -2.08
CA HIS A 93 -9.02 5.07 -2.47
C HIS A 93 -8.30 4.82 -3.80
N ILE A 94 -7.62 3.67 -3.93
CA ILE A 94 -6.91 3.31 -5.14
C ILE A 94 -7.87 3.28 -6.33
N LYS A 95 -9.02 2.61 -6.21
CA LYS A 95 -10.01 2.53 -7.30
C LYS A 95 -10.65 3.86 -7.66
N ALA A 96 -10.74 4.78 -6.71
CA ALA A 96 -11.35 6.08 -6.96
C ALA A 96 -10.38 7.10 -7.56
N ARG A 97 -9.08 7.04 -7.22
CA ARG A 97 -8.15 8.15 -7.48
C ARG A 97 -6.81 7.75 -8.10
N LEU A 98 -6.31 6.54 -7.87
CA LEU A 98 -4.93 6.18 -8.21
C LEU A 98 -4.83 5.15 -9.34
N GLY A 99 -5.86 4.32 -9.54
CA GLY A 99 -5.75 3.15 -10.39
C GLY A 99 -7.06 2.42 -10.64
N THR A 100 -6.94 1.23 -11.21
CA THR A 100 -8.06 0.37 -11.57
C THR A 100 -7.82 -1.07 -11.12
N GLN A 101 -8.90 -1.80 -10.87
CA GLN A 101 -8.80 -3.22 -10.62
C GLN A 101 -8.72 -3.98 -11.96
N VAL A 102 -7.75 -4.89 -12.07
CA VAL A 102 -7.57 -5.77 -13.24
C VAL A 102 -7.99 -7.20 -12.91
N SER A 103 -8.34 -7.98 -13.93
CA SER A 103 -8.89 -9.33 -13.75
C SER A 103 -7.82 -10.41 -13.62
N SER A 104 -6.60 -10.14 -14.08
CA SER A 104 -5.52 -11.11 -14.10
C SER A 104 -4.25 -10.56 -13.46
N PRO A 105 -3.49 -11.39 -12.70
CA PRO A 105 -2.15 -10.99 -12.24
C PRO A 105 -1.21 -10.69 -13.40
N SER A 106 -1.50 -11.20 -14.62
CA SER A 106 -0.73 -10.91 -15.84
C SER A 106 -0.72 -9.46 -16.27
N GLN A 107 -1.64 -8.65 -15.74
CA GLN A 107 -1.74 -7.22 -16.01
C GLN A 107 -1.01 -6.36 -14.98
N LEU A 108 -0.52 -6.96 -13.88
CA LEU A 108 0.22 -6.24 -12.86
C LEU A 108 1.65 -5.94 -13.30
N GLN A 109 2.10 -4.75 -12.93
CA GLN A 109 3.44 -4.22 -13.09
C GLN A 109 4.12 -4.03 -11.73
N LEU A 110 5.42 -3.74 -11.75
CA LEU A 110 6.15 -3.35 -10.54
C LEU A 110 5.50 -2.12 -9.89
N GLY A 111 5.40 -2.14 -8.57
CA GLY A 111 4.76 -1.10 -7.78
C GLY A 111 3.23 -1.14 -7.77
N ASP A 112 2.59 -2.11 -8.45
CA ASP A 112 1.16 -2.33 -8.31
C ASP A 112 0.83 -2.99 -6.97
N ILE A 113 -0.42 -2.86 -6.55
CA ILE A 113 -0.89 -3.32 -5.24
C ILE A 113 -1.73 -4.58 -5.41
N VAL A 114 -1.57 -5.53 -4.50
CA VAL A 114 -2.46 -6.68 -4.37
C VAL A 114 -3.06 -6.68 -2.99
N GLN A 115 -4.38 -6.81 -2.92
CA GLN A 115 -5.10 -6.99 -1.66
C GLN A 115 -5.79 -8.35 -1.62
N VAL A 116 -5.91 -8.92 -0.43
CA VAL A 116 -6.43 -10.28 -0.24
C VAL A 116 -7.49 -10.29 0.83
N ASP A 117 -8.57 -11.00 0.53
CA ASP A 117 -9.59 -11.47 1.47
C ASP A 117 -9.30 -12.97 1.70
N PHE A 118 -8.84 -13.32 2.90
CA PHE A 118 -8.41 -14.67 3.23
C PHE A 118 -9.59 -15.61 3.48
N ASP A 119 -10.66 -15.09 4.09
CA ASP A 119 -11.78 -15.88 4.58
C ASP A 119 -12.96 -15.89 3.58
N GLY A 120 -12.91 -15.04 2.56
CA GLY A 120 -13.90 -14.94 1.49
C GLY A 120 -15.20 -14.27 1.92
N ASP A 121 -15.16 -13.45 2.97
CA ASP A 121 -16.35 -12.79 3.53
C ASP A 121 -16.67 -11.43 2.87
N GLY A 122 -15.82 -10.99 1.94
CA GLY A 122 -15.91 -9.70 1.25
C GLY A 122 -15.14 -8.57 1.92
N THR A 123 -14.50 -8.83 3.06
CA THR A 123 -13.61 -7.90 3.77
C THR A 123 -12.17 -8.17 3.37
N LEU A 124 -11.45 -7.14 2.96
CA LEU A 124 -10.04 -7.28 2.61
C LEU A 124 -9.17 -7.25 3.88
N ASP A 125 -8.37 -8.29 4.06
CA ASP A 125 -7.54 -8.50 5.26
C ASP A 125 -6.11 -7.98 5.11
N HIS A 126 -5.59 -7.96 3.88
CA HIS A 126 -4.16 -7.78 3.67
C HIS A 126 -3.82 -6.96 2.43
N SER A 127 -2.79 -6.10 2.54
CA SER A 127 -2.24 -5.31 1.43
C SER A 127 -0.78 -5.64 1.16
N MET A 128 -0.41 -5.74 -0.12
CA MET A 128 0.95 -6.07 -0.55
C MET A 128 1.32 -5.29 -1.81
N ILE A 129 2.61 -5.09 -2.05
CA ILE A 129 3.15 -4.43 -3.25
C ILE A 129 3.91 -5.42 -4.12
N VAL A 130 3.74 -5.34 -5.44
CA VAL A 130 4.49 -6.14 -6.43
C VAL A 130 5.89 -5.57 -6.59
N THR A 131 6.90 -6.33 -6.20
CA THR A 131 8.32 -5.89 -6.18
C THR A 131 9.20 -6.55 -7.23
N LYS A 132 8.77 -7.70 -7.75
CA LYS A 132 9.52 -8.43 -8.78
C LYS A 132 8.59 -9.16 -9.73
N ILE A 133 8.97 -9.17 -11.01
CA ILE A 133 8.40 -10.01 -12.05
C ILE A 133 9.56 -10.82 -12.65
N ASP A 134 9.48 -12.16 -12.64
CA ASP A 134 10.54 -13.00 -13.20
C ASP A 134 10.37 -13.21 -14.73
N GLY A 135 11.36 -13.87 -15.35
CA GLY A 135 11.36 -14.13 -16.80
C GLY A 135 10.22 -15.05 -17.28
N ASN A 136 9.54 -15.75 -16.36
CA ASN A 136 8.36 -16.56 -16.66
C ASN A 136 7.05 -15.77 -16.47
N GLY A 137 7.13 -14.51 -16.06
CA GLY A 137 5.99 -13.64 -15.80
C GLY A 137 5.38 -13.83 -14.41
N ASN A 138 6.04 -14.54 -13.48
CA ASN A 138 5.51 -14.66 -12.12
C ASN A 138 5.73 -13.38 -11.32
N ARG A 139 4.75 -13.00 -10.51
CA ARG A 139 4.80 -11.82 -9.63
C ARG A 139 5.18 -12.23 -8.22
N TYR A 140 6.06 -11.45 -7.62
CA TYR A 140 6.44 -11.56 -6.21
C TYR A 140 6.03 -10.29 -5.49
N VAL A 141 5.56 -10.46 -4.26
CA VAL A 141 5.01 -9.37 -3.45
C VAL A 141 5.71 -9.26 -2.09
N MET A 142 5.70 -8.05 -1.50
CA MET A 142 6.22 -7.76 -0.17
C MET A 142 5.16 -7.14 0.74
N TYR A 143 5.26 -7.43 2.05
CA TYR A 143 4.38 -6.89 3.09
C TYR A 143 4.91 -7.07 4.52
N TYR A 144 4.40 -6.29 5.47
CA TYR A 144 4.96 -6.16 6.82
C TYR A 144 4.32 -7.03 7.93
N THR A 145 3.12 -7.60 7.79
CA THR A 145 2.43 -8.26 8.95
C THR A 145 3.14 -9.48 9.55
N VAL A 146 4.23 -9.96 8.94
CA VAL A 146 5.13 -11.00 9.49
C VAL A 146 6.54 -10.90 8.88
N ASP A 147 7.03 -9.69 8.58
CA ASP A 147 8.34 -9.45 7.91
C ASP A 147 8.56 -10.35 6.68
N ARG A 148 7.55 -10.44 5.78
CA ARG A 148 7.60 -11.37 4.65
C ARG A 148 8.05 -10.67 3.37
N LYS A 149 9.26 -11.03 2.95
CA LYS A 149 9.89 -10.58 1.71
C LYS A 149 9.67 -11.57 0.56
N ASP A 150 9.39 -11.02 -0.63
CA ASP A 150 9.37 -11.71 -1.94
C ASP A 150 8.57 -13.02 -1.95
N ARG A 151 7.35 -13.01 -1.39
CA ARG A 151 6.47 -14.18 -1.47
C ARG A 151 5.88 -14.28 -2.87
N LEU A 152 5.87 -15.49 -3.43
CA LEU A 152 5.25 -15.75 -4.72
C LEU A 152 3.74 -15.49 -4.62
N LEU A 153 3.20 -14.62 -5.48
CA LEU A 153 1.81 -14.21 -5.39
C LEU A 153 0.82 -15.38 -5.51
N HIS A 154 1.18 -16.41 -6.29
CA HIS A 154 0.35 -17.59 -6.49
C HIS A 154 0.20 -18.45 -5.22
N GLU A 155 1.17 -18.41 -4.29
CA GLU A 155 1.18 -19.21 -3.05
C GLU A 155 0.38 -18.58 -1.90
N ILE A 156 -0.25 -17.42 -2.15
CA ILE A 156 -1.06 -16.73 -1.16
C ILE A 156 -2.48 -17.24 -1.31
N ASN A 157 -3.06 -17.81 -0.25
CA ASN A 157 -4.45 -18.26 -0.26
C ASN A 157 -5.42 -17.07 -0.19
N GLY A 158 -6.69 -17.32 -0.48
CA GLY A 158 -7.73 -16.29 -0.47
C GLY A 158 -8.00 -15.63 -1.82
N THR A 159 -9.05 -14.83 -1.84
CA THR A 159 -9.53 -14.06 -2.99
C THR A 159 -8.63 -12.83 -3.17
N LYS A 160 -8.02 -12.71 -4.35
CA LYS A 160 -7.03 -11.66 -4.64
C LYS A 160 -7.65 -10.56 -5.50
N TYR A 161 -7.37 -9.33 -5.12
CA TYR A 161 -7.78 -8.12 -5.82
C TYR A 161 -6.51 -7.44 -6.37
N TYR A 162 -6.39 -7.43 -7.70
CA TYR A 162 -5.23 -6.90 -8.40
C TYR A 162 -5.47 -5.44 -8.76
N LEU A 163 -4.70 -4.52 -8.18
CA LEU A 163 -4.87 -3.09 -8.35
C LEU A 163 -3.72 -2.51 -9.17
N HIS A 164 -4.02 -2.19 -10.43
CA HIS A 164 -3.08 -1.53 -11.33
C HIS A 164 -3.11 -0.02 -11.11
N ILE A 165 -1.99 0.54 -10.65
CA ILE A 165 -1.86 1.99 -10.43
C ILE A 165 -1.67 2.68 -11.78
N THR A 166 -2.48 3.68 -12.10
CA THR A 166 -2.48 4.39 -13.39
C THR A 166 -2.17 5.89 -13.26
N TYR A 167 -1.84 6.35 -12.06
CA TYR A 167 -1.54 7.75 -11.73
C TYR A 167 -0.31 8.29 -12.46
#